data_AF-A0A0B7BZF4-F1
#
_entry.id   AF-A0A0B7BZF4-F1
#
_cell.length_a   1.000
_cell.length_b   1.000
_cell.length_c   1.000
_cell.angle_alpha   90.00
_cell.angle_beta   90.00
_cell.angle_gamma   90.00
#
_symmetry.space_group_name_H-M   'P 1'
#
loop_
_entity.id
_entity.type
_entity.pdbx_description
1 polymer ?
#
loop_
_entity_poly.entity_id
_entity_poly.type
_entity_poly.pdbx_seq_one_letter_code
_entity_poly.pdbx_strand_id
1 'polypeptide(L)' 'YQLHLRVADRGLPFKREEDMLLNVRLEDVNDNSPEFETNRCSGYFSRESSLKIDVVTLSAIDFDSGNVVTYS' A
#
# COMPACT_ATOMS: atom_id res chain seq x y z
N TYR A 1 -15.47 -2.23 -0.55
CA TYR A 1 -16.40 -2.44 0.58
C TYR A 1 -17.83 -2.49 0.09
N GLN A 2 -18.71 -3.23 0.77
CA GLN A 2 -20.14 -3.25 0.46
C GLN A 2 -20.93 -2.85 1.70
N LEU A 3 -21.75 -1.81 1.58
CA LEU A 3 -22.62 -1.33 2.63
C LEU A 3 -24.05 -1.75 2.32
N HIS A 4 -24.69 -2.43 3.28
CA HIS A 4 -26.10 -2.77 3.22
C HIS A 4 -26.89 -1.63 3.88
N LEU A 5 -27.70 -0.94 3.10
CA LEU A 5 -28.50 0.19 3.54
C LEU A 5 -29.96 -0.24 3.62
N ARG A 6 -30.63 0.12 4.71
CA ARG A 6 -32.09 0.00 4.85
C ARG A 6 -32.68 1.38 5.09
N VAL A 7 -33.68 1.76 4.31
CA VAL A 7 -34.40 3.03 4.49
C VAL A 7 -35.85 2.71 4.80
N ALA A 8 -36.39 3.39 5.81
CA ALA A 8 -37.77 3.22 6.26
C ALA A 8 -38.48 4.58 6.33
N ASP A 9 -39.74 4.63 5.91
CA ASP A 9 -40.60 5.78 6.20
C ASP A 9 -41.16 5.72 7.63
N ARG A 10 -41.93 6.76 8.01
CA ARG A 10 -42.58 6.86 9.33
C ARG A 10 -44.09 6.59 9.27
N GLY A 11 -44.56 5.83 8.28
CA GLY A 11 -45.99 5.52 8.12
C GLY A 11 -46.56 4.64 9.26
N LEU A 12 -47.81 4.87 9.65
CA LEU A 12 -48.56 4.04 10.61
C LEU A 12 -49.95 3.67 10.03
N PRO A 13 -50.46 2.44 10.23
CA PRO A 13 -49.79 1.31 10.88
C PRO A 13 -48.77 0.60 9.96
N PHE A 14 -48.81 0.88 8.65
CA PHE A 14 -47.90 0.29 7.67
C PHE A 14 -46.82 1.28 7.28
N LYS A 15 -45.58 0.97 7.66
CA LYS A 15 -44.38 1.65 7.16
C LYS A 15 -43.84 0.92 5.93
N ARG A 16 -43.20 1.67 5.03
CA ARG A 16 -42.48 1.12 3.88
C ARG A 16 -41.00 1.06 4.19
N GLU A 17 -40.36 -0.04 3.82
CA GLU A 17 -38.91 -0.22 3.95
C GLU A 17 -38.34 -0.75 2.64
N GLU A 18 -37.15 -0.30 2.29
CA GLU A 18 -36.41 -0.75 1.11
C GLU A 18 -34.94 -0.99 1.48
N ASP A 19 -34.33 -1.98 0.84
CA ASP A 19 -32.93 -2.35 1.02
C ASP A 19 -32.11 -2.01 -0.24
N MET A 20 -30.89 -1.52 -0.06
CA MET A 20 -29.96 -1.19 -1.15
C MET A 20 -28.53 -1.61 -0.81
N LEU A 21 -27.78 -2.03 -1.82
CA LEU A 21 -26.35 -2.27 -1.74
C LEU A 21 -25.56 -1.10 -2.30
N LEU A 22 -24.68 -0.52 -1.49
CA LEU A 22 -23.71 0.49 -1.92
C LEU A 22 -22.32 -0.11 -2.02
N ASN A 23 -21.78 -0.14 -3.24
CA ASN A 23 -20.42 -0.61 -3.52
C ASN A 23 -19.44 0.55 -3.44
N VAL A 24 -18.52 0.49 -2.48
CA VAL A 24 -17.44 1.48 -2.31
C VAL A 24 -16.16 0.92 -2.91
N ARG A 25 -15.57 1.67 -3.84
CA ARG A 25 -14.24 1.41 -4.42
C ARG A 25 -13.25 2.39 -3.82
N LEU A 26 -12.10 1.88 -3.39
CA LEU A 26 -10.97 2.72 -3.02
C LEU A 26 -9.99 2.75 -4.19
N GLU A 27 -9.45 3.92 -4.46
CA GLU A 27 -8.36 4.11 -5.42
C GLU A 27 -7.08 4.28 -4.63
N ASP A 28 -6.03 3.65 -5.14
CA ASP A 28 -4.69 3.74 -4.57
C ASP A 28 -4.11 5.13 -4.84
N VAL A 29 -3.43 5.70 -3.85
CA VAL A 29 -2.72 6.97 -3.95
C VAL A 29 -1.32 6.74 -3.38
N ASN A 30 -0.31 7.33 -4.00
CA ASN A 30 1.06 7.22 -3.54
C ASN A 30 1.24 7.99 -2.22
N ASP A 31 1.03 7.31 -1.11
CA ASP A 31 1.16 7.84 0.25
C ASP A 31 2.12 7.03 1.13
N ASN A 32 2.74 5.98 0.59
CA ASN A 32 3.77 5.20 1.27
C ASN A 32 5.14 5.52 0.67
N SER A 33 6.09 5.91 1.51
CA SER A 33 7.48 6.08 1.06
C SER A 33 8.20 4.73 0.99
N PRO A 34 9.11 4.51 0.03
CA PRO A 34 9.91 3.29 0.00
C PRO A 34 10.71 3.09 1.28
N GLU A 35 10.70 1.87 1.81
CA GLU A 35 11.45 1.48 3.01
C GLU A 35 12.50 0.42 2.67
N PHE A 36 13.73 0.60 3.16
CA PHE A 36 14.75 -0.44 3.03
C PHE A 36 14.37 -1.68 3.82
N GLU A 37 14.58 -2.87 3.22
CA GLU A 37 14.34 -4.15 3.90
C GLU A 37 15.27 -4.38 5.09
N THR A 38 16.39 -3.65 5.14
CA THR A 38 17.36 -3.71 6.23
C THR A 38 17.48 -2.34 6.90
N ASN A 39 17.43 -2.34 8.23
CA ASN A 39 17.56 -1.11 9.03
C ASN A 39 19.01 -0.60 9.14
N ARG A 40 19.99 -1.42 8.74
CA ARG A 40 21.41 -1.11 8.78
C ARG A 40 22.12 -1.77 7.61
N CYS A 41 22.91 -0.98 6.90
CA CYS A 41 23.79 -1.43 5.85
C CYS A 41 25.24 -1.27 6.31
N SER A 42 26.01 -2.36 6.34
CA SER A 42 27.46 -2.33 6.56
C SER A 42 28.15 -3.18 5.52
N GLY A 43 29.14 -2.61 4.84
CA GLY A 43 29.96 -3.30 3.85
C GLY A 43 31.44 -3.19 4.18
N TYR A 44 32.19 -4.25 3.89
CA TYR A 44 33.64 -4.28 4.08
C TYR A 44 34.29 -4.79 2.79
N PHE A 45 35.43 -4.21 2.43
CA PHE A 45 36.25 -4.67 1.32
C PHE A 45 37.72 -4.61 1.71
N SER A 46 38.55 -5.47 1.10
CA SER A 46 39.98 -5.49 1.36
C SER A 46 40.71 -4.49 0.46
N ARG A 47 41.90 -4.06 0.86
CA ARG A 47 42.71 -3.13 0.06
C ARG A 47 43.13 -3.73 -1.29
N GLU A 48 43.20 -5.06 -1.35
CA GLU A 48 43.58 -5.86 -2.50
C GLU A 48 42.39 -6.16 -3.43
N SER A 49 41.18 -5.67 -3.12
CA SER A 49 40.00 -5.88 -3.97
C SER A 49 40.19 -5.30 -5.37
N SER A 50 39.69 -6.01 -6.39
CA SER A 50 39.69 -5.55 -7.77
C SER A 50 38.84 -4.29 -7.97
N LEU A 51 39.04 -3.61 -9.10
CA LEU A 51 38.15 -2.51 -9.50
C LEU A 51 36.74 -3.05 -9.79
N LYS A 52 35.72 -2.23 -9.45
CA LYS A 52 34.28 -2.52 -9.66
C LYS A 52 33.79 -3.77 -8.92
N ILE A 53 34.11 -3.87 -7.64
CA ILE A 53 33.46 -4.86 -6.77
C ILE A 53 32.12 -4.32 -6.24
N ASP A 54 31.14 -5.20 -6.14
CA ASP A 54 29.92 -4.92 -5.42
C ASP A 54 30.18 -5.13 -3.92
N VAL A 55 29.96 -4.09 -3.12
CA VAL A 55 30.26 -4.11 -1.68
C VAL A 55 29.03 -4.52 -0.87
N VAL A 56 27.87 -3.94 -1.22
CA VAL A 56 26.56 -4.29 -0.66
C VAL A 56 25.51 -4.08 -1.73
N THR A 57 24.50 -4.95 -1.74
CA THR A 57 23.25 -4.75 -2.49
C THR A 57 22.15 -4.41 -1.50
N LEU A 58 21.41 -3.34 -1.77
CA LEU A 58 20.25 -2.94 -0.96
C LEU A 58 18.97 -3.11 -1.76
N SER A 59 17.91 -3.43 -1.04
CA SER A 59 16.55 -3.46 -1.57
C SER A 59 15.64 -2.64 -0.67
N ALA A 60 14.68 -1.97 -1.32
CA ALA A 60 13.61 -1.24 -0.69
C ALA A 60 12.26 -1.67 -1.26
N ILE A 61 11.24 -1.59 -0.42
CA ILE A 61 9.86 -1.96 -0.70
C ILE A 61 9.02 -0.69 -0.59
N ASP A 62 8.20 -0.46 -1.61
CA ASP A 62 7.15 0.56 -1.62
C ASP A 62 5.80 -0.18 -1.61
N PHE A 63 4.92 0.21 -0.69
CA PHE A 63 3.66 -0.51 -0.45
C PHE A 63 2.50 0.00 -1.31
N ASP A 64 2.70 1.05 -2.09
CA ASP A 64 1.69 1.53 -3.03
C ASP A 64 1.60 0.59 -4.25
N SER A 65 0.43 0.57 -4.89
CA SER A 65 0.19 -0.32 -6.02
C SER A 65 0.84 0.20 -7.30
N GLY A 66 1.73 -0.61 -7.90
CA GLY A 66 2.31 -0.31 -9.21
C GLY A 66 3.40 0.76 -9.20
N ASN A 67 3.87 1.17 -8.02
CA ASN A 67 5.02 2.06 -7.88
C ASN A 67 6.35 1.39 -8.29
N VAL A 68 7.33 2.21 -8.64
CA VAL A 68 8.68 1.78 -9.02
C VAL A 68 9.70 2.49 -8.15
N VAL A 69 10.49 1.71 -7.42
CA VAL A 69 11.62 2.21 -6.63
C VAL A 69 12.82 2.46 -7.55
N THR A 70 13.46 3.62 -7.40
CA THR A 70 14.69 3.97 -8.11
C THR A 70 15.81 4.31 -7.12
N TYR A 71 17.04 3.93 -7.45
CA TYR A 71 18.24 4.14 -6.62
C TYR A 71 19.18 5.11 -7.34
N SER A 72 19.79 6.05 -6.59
CA SER A 72 20.70 7.08 -7.11
C SER A 72 21.95 7.22 -6.27
#